data_AF-A0A0M3IAS6-F1
#
_entry.id   AF-A0A0M3IAS6-F1
#
_cell.length_a   1.000
_cell.length_b   1.000
_cell.length_c   1.000
_cell.angle_alpha   90.00
_cell.angle_beta   90.00
_cell.angle_gamma   90.00
#
_symmetry.space_group_name_H-M   'P 1'
#
loop_
_entity.id
_entity.type
_entity.pdbx_description
1 polymer ?
#
loop_
_entity_poly.entity_id
_entity_poly.type
_entity_poly.pdbx_seq_one_letter_code
_entity_poly.pdbx_strand_id
1 'polypeptide(L)'
;MPSVFDFLPDVLLAVMGLLGFIRTGRFLDAFAAMAALLEEDVEELYAEVGLFIQERWQEDFAALDVHARGQQYFVCRLAHCRDSEREFETVAAWRKHIALARSHLEDAFCGNCGHHLIVPPEIEAANIKAFMTAHKKERCIGASKTTIQRRHAEVIRLEGLMRTTSHILVPG
;
A
#
# COMPACT_ATOMS: atom_id res chain seq x y z
N MET A 1 4.93 36.81 18.95
CA MET A 1 4.97 35.82 17.86
C MET A 1 4.15 34.64 18.33
N PRO A 2 3.16 34.17 17.56
CA PRO A 2 2.42 32.97 17.93
C PRO A 2 3.40 31.79 18.03
N SER A 3 3.30 31.04 19.11
CA SER A 3 4.11 29.86 19.36
C SER A 3 3.55 28.68 18.59
N VAL A 4 4.36 27.66 18.31
CA VAL A 4 3.89 26.39 17.71
C VAL A 4 2.73 25.76 18.51
N PHE A 5 2.64 26.03 19.81
CA PHE A 5 1.55 25.57 20.66
C PHE A 5 0.21 26.26 20.40
N ASP A 6 0.21 27.45 19.80
CA ASP A 6 -1.01 28.19 19.49
C ASP A 6 -1.76 27.57 18.29
N PHE A 7 -1.04 26.83 17.43
CA PHE A 7 -1.59 26.10 16.29
C PHE A 7 -1.84 24.62 16.59
N LEU A 8 -1.35 24.12 17.72
CA LEU A 8 -1.43 22.69 18.08
C LEU A 8 -2.88 22.16 18.12
N PRO A 9 -3.88 22.89 18.66
CA PRO A 9 -5.26 22.42 18.64
C PRO A 9 -5.81 22.27 17.21
N ASP A 10 -5.52 23.24 16.34
CA ASP A 10 -6.00 23.26 14.96
C ASP A 10 -5.32 22.18 14.12
N VAL A 11 -4.01 21.98 14.32
CA VAL A 11 -3.25 20.89 13.70
C VAL A 11 -3.78 19.52 14.15
N LEU A 12 -4.06 19.34 15.44
CA LEU A 12 -4.64 18.09 15.95
C LEU A 12 -6.04 17.84 15.37
N LEU A 13 -6.88 18.87 15.26
CA LEU A 13 -8.20 18.77 14.65
C LEU A 13 -8.11 18.42 13.15
N ALA A 14 -7.18 19.03 12.41
CA ALA A 14 -6.92 18.70 11.02
C ALA A 14 -6.45 17.25 10.85
N VAL A 15 -5.49 16.80 11.68
CA VAL A 15 -4.99 15.41 11.67
C VAL A 15 -6.12 14.41 11.99
N MET A 16 -6.94 14.70 13.00
CA MET A 16 -8.07 13.84 13.37
C MET A 16 -9.14 13.79 12.26
N GLY A 17 -9.41 14.93 11.59
CA GLY A 17 -10.30 14.99 10.43
C GLY A 17 -9.79 14.14 9.26
N LEU A 18 -8.50 14.27 8.93
CA LEU A 18 -7.84 13.47 7.89
C LEU A 18 -7.88 11.98 8.20
N LEU A 19 -7.57 11.59 9.44
CA LEU A 19 -7.66 10.20 9.88
C LEU A 19 -9.10 9.65 9.79
N GLY A 20 -10.10 10.48 10.11
CA GLY A 20 -11.52 10.14 9.94
C GLY A 20 -11.90 9.92 8.47
N PHE A 21 -11.44 10.78 7.56
CA PHE A 21 -11.69 10.67 6.12
C PHE A 21 -11.00 9.44 5.49
N ILE A 22 -9.78 9.14 5.90
CA ILE A 22 -9.05 7.93 5.47
C ILE A 22 -9.77 6.68 5.98
N ARG A 23 -10.21 6.66 7.24
CA ARG A 23 -10.86 5.49 7.86
C ARG A 23 -12.25 5.19 7.28
N THR A 24 -12.93 6.19 6.73
CA THR A 24 -14.24 6.02 6.06
C THR A 24 -14.12 5.61 4.58
N GLY A 25 -12.90 5.53 4.04
CA GLY A 25 -12.64 5.08 2.66
C GLY A 25 -13.22 6.01 1.59
N ARG A 26 -13.57 7.25 1.95
CA ARG A 26 -14.20 8.23 1.03
C ARG A 26 -13.21 8.87 0.07
N PHE A 27 -11.92 8.88 0.42
CA PHE A 27 -10.84 9.49 -0.35
C PHE A 27 -9.71 8.49 -0.60
N LEU A 28 -9.02 8.64 -1.73
CA LEU A 28 -7.99 7.70 -2.18
C LEU A 28 -6.74 7.72 -1.28
N ASP A 29 -6.39 8.90 -0.76
CA ASP A 29 -5.20 9.14 0.05
C ASP A 29 -5.39 10.37 0.94
N ALA A 30 -4.36 10.68 1.74
CA ALA A 30 -4.37 11.79 2.68
C ALA A 30 -4.43 13.17 2.00
N PHE A 31 -3.83 13.32 0.81
CA PHE A 31 -3.84 14.59 0.08
C PHE A 31 -5.21 14.87 -0.53
N ALA A 32 -5.88 13.86 -1.07
CA ALA A 32 -7.26 13.97 -1.53
C ALA A 32 -8.23 14.33 -0.39
N ALA A 33 -8.02 13.76 0.80
CA ALA A 33 -8.79 14.12 1.99
C ALA A 33 -8.48 15.55 2.48
N MET A 34 -7.23 16.01 2.31
CA MET A 34 -6.77 17.33 2.71
C MET A 34 -7.25 18.43 1.76
N ALA A 35 -7.16 18.21 0.45
CA ALA A 35 -7.73 19.09 -0.56
C ALA A 35 -9.23 19.29 -0.33
N ALA A 36 -9.96 18.21 -0.02
CA ALA A 36 -11.38 18.30 0.31
C ALA A 36 -11.66 19.06 1.63
N LEU A 37 -10.76 18.98 2.61
CA LEU A 37 -10.87 19.73 3.87
C LEU A 37 -10.55 21.22 3.69
N LEU A 38 -9.62 21.54 2.80
CA LEU A 38 -9.17 22.90 2.49
C LEU A 38 -10.01 23.58 1.40
N GLU A 39 -10.96 22.86 0.79
CA GLU A 39 -11.74 23.31 -0.37
C GLU A 39 -10.87 23.67 -1.59
N GLU A 40 -9.74 22.98 -1.73
CA GLU A 40 -8.77 23.16 -2.81
C GLU A 40 -8.84 22.03 -3.85
N ASP A 41 -8.30 22.29 -5.04
CA ASP A 41 -8.13 21.25 -6.05
C ASP A 41 -6.99 20.31 -5.67
N VAL A 42 -7.21 18.99 -5.82
CA VAL A 42 -6.23 18.00 -5.39
C VAL A 42 -4.97 17.99 -6.28
N GLU A 43 -5.10 18.27 -7.57
CA GLU A 43 -3.96 18.33 -8.49
C GLU A 43 -3.12 19.57 -8.22
N GLU A 44 -3.77 20.70 -7.90
CA GLU A 44 -3.10 21.93 -7.46
C GLU A 44 -2.35 21.72 -6.13
N LEU A 45 -3.00 21.10 -5.14
CA LEU A 45 -2.34 20.76 -3.86
C LEU A 45 -1.13 19.83 -4.08
N TYR A 46 -1.24 18.83 -4.96
CA TYR A 46 -0.10 17.98 -5.30
C TYR A 46 1.04 18.74 -5.97
N ALA A 47 0.72 19.69 -6.87
CA ALA A 47 1.71 20.53 -7.53
C ALA A 47 2.43 21.46 -6.53
N GLU A 48 1.68 22.09 -5.63
CA GLU A 48 2.23 22.98 -4.60
C GLU A 48 3.12 22.23 -3.60
N VAL A 49 2.67 21.08 -3.10
CA VAL A 49 3.48 20.22 -2.23
C VAL A 49 4.74 19.74 -2.96
N GLY A 50 4.62 19.39 -4.24
CA GLY A 50 5.75 19.00 -5.08
C GLY A 50 6.80 20.11 -5.19
N LEU A 51 6.37 21.35 -5.46
CA LEU A 51 7.22 22.53 -5.51
C LEU A 51 7.87 22.82 -4.14
N PHE A 52 7.09 22.78 -3.06
CA PHE A 52 7.59 22.98 -1.71
C PHE A 52 8.70 21.99 -1.34
N ILE A 53 8.50 20.70 -1.66
CA ILE A 53 9.53 19.67 -1.44
C ILE A 53 10.78 19.93 -2.28
N GLN A 54 10.62 20.35 -3.55
CA GLN A 54 11.75 20.67 -4.41
C GLN A 54 12.54 21.88 -3.92
N GLU A 55 11.86 22.97 -3.57
CA GLU A 55 12.47 24.22 -3.10
C GLU A 55 13.20 24.03 -1.78
N ARG A 56 12.62 23.25 -0.86
CA ARG A 56 13.19 23.01 0.47
C ARG A 56 14.00 21.73 0.56
N TRP A 57 14.29 21.09 -0.57
CA TRP A 57 14.95 19.78 -0.60
C TRP A 57 16.27 19.80 0.16
N GLN A 58 17.17 20.73 -0.17
CA GLN A 58 18.51 20.78 0.42
C GLN A 58 18.52 21.14 1.90
N GLU A 59 17.55 21.93 2.35
CA GLU A 59 17.52 22.48 3.70
C GLU A 59 16.80 21.56 4.68
N ASP A 60 15.68 20.98 4.27
CA ASP A 60 14.75 20.30 5.20
C ASP A 60 14.66 18.79 4.92
N PHE A 61 14.82 18.35 3.67
CA PHE A 61 14.49 16.98 3.26
C PHE A 61 15.69 16.12 2.86
N ALA A 62 16.83 16.70 2.51
CA ALA A 62 18.02 15.97 2.06
C ALA A 62 18.56 15.04 3.16
N ALA A 63 18.36 15.36 4.44
CA ALA A 63 18.70 14.47 5.55
C ALA A 63 17.84 13.19 5.60
N LEU A 64 16.64 13.23 5.01
CA LEU A 64 15.78 12.05 4.82
C LEU A 64 16.20 11.22 3.59
N ASP A 65 16.95 11.83 2.66
CA ASP A 65 17.59 11.16 1.53
C ASP A 65 18.96 10.60 1.93
N VAL A 66 18.92 9.49 2.67
CA VAL A 66 20.07 8.78 3.27
C VAL A 66 21.16 8.38 2.24
N HIS A 67 20.89 8.50 0.94
CA HIS A 67 21.81 8.16 -0.14
C HIS A 67 22.11 9.30 -1.12
N ALA A 68 21.62 10.52 -0.87
CA ALA A 68 21.90 11.72 -1.68
C ALA A 68 21.60 11.55 -3.18
N ARG A 69 20.49 10.90 -3.54
CA ARG A 69 20.13 10.59 -4.94
C ARG A 69 18.88 11.31 -5.45
N GLY A 70 18.26 12.20 -4.67
CA GLY A 70 17.17 13.08 -5.13
C GLY A 70 15.81 12.39 -5.25
N GLN A 71 14.93 12.91 -6.11
CA GLN A 71 13.53 12.48 -6.26
C GLN A 71 13.40 11.04 -6.83
N GLN A 72 13.35 10.09 -5.88
CA GLN A 72 12.53 8.87 -5.86
C GLN A 72 12.70 7.85 -7.00
N TYR A 73 13.72 6.99 -6.87
CA TYR A 73 13.66 5.64 -7.42
C TYR A 73 13.42 4.63 -6.29
N PHE A 74 12.62 3.60 -6.57
CA PHE A 74 12.40 2.48 -5.67
C PHE A 74 13.47 1.41 -5.93
N VAL A 75 13.96 0.74 -4.90
CA VAL A 75 14.82 -0.44 -5.02
C VAL A 75 14.16 -1.65 -4.38
N CYS A 76 14.46 -2.86 -4.86
CA CYS A 76 13.91 -4.08 -4.26
C CYS A 76 14.82 -4.60 -3.14
N ARG A 77 14.49 -4.29 -1.87
CA ARG A 77 15.20 -4.75 -0.67
C ARG A 77 14.62 -6.03 -0.05
N LEU A 78 13.75 -6.75 -0.76
CA LEU A 78 13.26 -8.04 -0.27
C LEU A 78 14.40 -9.05 -0.19
N ALA A 79 14.31 -9.97 0.77
CA ALA A 79 15.26 -11.06 0.91
C ALA A 79 15.37 -11.83 -0.41
N HIS A 80 16.55 -12.40 -0.67
CA HIS A 80 16.81 -13.24 -1.85
C HIS A 80 16.53 -12.60 -3.22
N CYS A 81 16.32 -11.28 -3.28
CA CYS A 81 16.20 -10.54 -4.54
C CYS A 81 17.50 -10.65 -5.34
N ARG A 82 17.43 -11.20 -6.56
CA ARG A 82 18.59 -11.26 -7.46
C ARG A 82 19.00 -9.90 -8.02
N ASP A 83 18.08 -8.95 -8.05
CA ASP A 83 18.26 -7.61 -8.60
C ASP A 83 18.07 -6.53 -7.52
N SER A 84 18.72 -6.68 -6.35
CA SER A 84 18.48 -5.82 -5.20
C SER A 84 18.87 -4.35 -5.40
N GLU A 85 19.80 -4.10 -6.31
CA GLU A 85 20.26 -2.76 -6.69
C GLU A 85 19.52 -2.20 -7.90
N ARG A 86 18.54 -2.94 -8.45
CA ARG A 86 17.73 -2.44 -9.56
C ARG A 86 16.81 -1.33 -9.09
N GLU A 87 16.91 -0.20 -9.77
CA GLU A 87 16.10 0.99 -9.55
C GLU A 87 14.82 0.93 -10.40
N PHE A 88 13.72 1.42 -9.83
CA PHE A 88 12.41 1.50 -10.46
C PHE A 88 11.88 2.92 -10.34
N GLU A 89 11.52 3.52 -11.46
CA GLU A 89 10.95 4.88 -11.51
C GLU A 89 9.54 4.95 -10.90
N THR A 90 8.83 3.82 -10.76
CA THR A 90 7.48 3.80 -10.20
C THR A 90 7.24 2.59 -9.30
N VAL A 91 6.35 2.75 -8.30
CA VAL A 91 5.84 1.64 -7.47
C VAL A 91 5.20 0.55 -8.34
N ALA A 92 4.55 0.92 -9.45
CA ALA A 92 3.97 -0.03 -10.38
C ALA A 92 5.04 -0.91 -11.06
N ALA A 93 6.16 -0.32 -11.49
CA ALA A 93 7.30 -1.05 -12.04
C ALA A 93 7.94 -1.97 -11.00
N TRP A 94 8.11 -1.49 -9.76
CA TRP A 94 8.59 -2.30 -8.64
C TRP A 94 7.64 -3.48 -8.31
N ARG A 95 6.32 -3.25 -8.27
CA ARG A 95 5.31 -4.31 -8.08
C ARG A 95 5.35 -5.36 -9.19
N LYS A 96 5.55 -4.95 -10.45
CA LYS A 96 5.74 -5.88 -11.58
C LYS A 96 7.00 -6.73 -11.39
N HIS A 97 8.11 -6.13 -10.96
CA HIS A 97 9.31 -6.88 -10.61
C HIS A 97 9.01 -7.93 -9.53
N ILE A 98 8.35 -7.55 -8.44
CA ILE A 98 8.03 -8.50 -7.36
C ILE A 98 7.12 -9.64 -7.82
N ALA A 99 6.11 -9.32 -8.61
CA ALA A 99 5.15 -10.31 -9.08
C ALA A 99 5.75 -11.34 -10.06
N LEU A 100 6.80 -10.95 -10.79
CA LEU A 100 7.42 -11.75 -11.86
C LEU A 100 8.73 -12.42 -11.42
N ALA A 101 9.46 -11.82 -10.48
CA ALA A 101 10.71 -12.37 -10.00
C ALA A 101 10.41 -13.62 -9.15
N ARG A 102 10.93 -14.75 -9.64
CA ARG A 102 10.74 -16.07 -9.01
C ARG A 102 11.27 -16.12 -7.57
N SER A 103 12.31 -15.34 -7.26
CA SER A 103 12.88 -15.25 -5.91
C SER A 103 11.84 -14.88 -4.86
N HIS A 104 10.95 -13.92 -5.16
CA HIS A 104 9.96 -13.46 -4.18
C HIS A 104 8.76 -14.40 -4.03
N LEU A 105 8.52 -15.26 -5.04
CA LEU A 105 7.49 -16.29 -4.97
C LEU A 105 7.89 -17.41 -4.01
N GLU A 106 9.18 -17.73 -3.93
CA GLU A 106 9.73 -18.71 -2.99
C GLU A 106 9.72 -18.17 -1.55
N ASP A 107 9.87 -16.86 -1.37
CA ASP A 107 9.80 -16.20 -0.04
C ASP A 107 8.37 -15.97 0.47
N ALA A 108 7.36 -16.48 -0.23
CA ALA A 108 5.96 -16.31 0.11
C ALA A 108 5.52 -14.83 0.27
N PHE A 109 6.19 -13.90 -0.42
CA PHE A 109 5.86 -12.48 -0.38
C PHE A 109 4.80 -12.10 -1.42
N CYS A 110 3.72 -11.46 -0.98
CA CYS A 110 2.66 -11.00 -1.87
C CYS A 110 2.85 -9.55 -2.31
N GLY A 111 3.31 -9.35 -3.55
CA GLY A 111 3.45 -8.01 -4.15
C GLY A 111 2.14 -7.21 -4.30
N ASN A 112 0.96 -7.83 -4.16
CA ASN A 112 -0.32 -7.12 -4.22
C ASN A 112 -0.64 -6.42 -2.89
N CYS A 113 -0.42 -7.11 -1.76
CA CYS A 113 -0.74 -6.58 -0.44
C CYS A 113 0.49 -6.15 0.37
N GLY A 114 1.70 -6.48 -0.07
CA GLY A 114 2.95 -6.17 0.62
C GLY A 114 3.23 -7.04 1.85
N HIS A 115 2.57 -8.19 2.00
CA HIS A 115 2.71 -9.05 3.19
C HIS A 115 3.34 -10.40 2.84
N HIS A 116 4.12 -10.95 3.78
CA HIS A 116 4.57 -12.35 3.75
C HIS A 116 3.44 -13.26 4.22
N LEU A 117 3.22 -14.36 3.50
CA LEU A 117 2.26 -15.38 3.92
C LEU A 117 2.88 -16.26 4.99
N ILE A 118 2.06 -16.63 5.97
CA ILE A 118 2.41 -17.70 6.91
C ILE A 118 2.21 -19.03 6.17
N VAL A 119 3.31 -19.66 5.77
CA VAL A 119 3.31 -20.99 5.18
C VAL A 119 3.81 -21.98 6.24
N PRO A 120 3.12 -23.12 6.46
CA PRO A 120 3.60 -24.13 7.40
C PRO A 120 4.99 -24.64 7.01
N PRO A 121 5.91 -24.85 7.96
CA PRO A 121 7.32 -25.18 7.67
C PRO A 121 7.50 -26.56 7.02
N GLU A 122 6.52 -27.44 7.13
CA GLU A 122 6.49 -28.79 6.55
C GLU A 122 6.16 -28.78 5.04
N ILE A 123 5.77 -27.63 4.49
CA ILE A 123 5.35 -27.50 3.11
C ILE A 123 6.57 -27.24 2.22
N GLU A 124 6.79 -28.14 1.24
CA GLU A 124 7.82 -27.95 0.23
C GLU A 124 7.66 -26.62 -0.53
N ALA A 125 8.79 -26.01 -0.93
CA ALA A 125 8.80 -24.77 -1.71
C ALA A 125 7.92 -24.83 -2.98
N ALA A 126 7.77 -26.01 -3.57
CA ALA A 126 6.89 -26.26 -4.71
C ALA A 126 5.41 -25.92 -4.45
N ASN A 127 4.98 -26.00 -3.19
CA ASN A 127 3.61 -25.76 -2.76
C ASN A 127 3.37 -24.30 -2.31
N ILE A 128 4.41 -23.49 -2.05
CA ILE A 128 4.27 -22.06 -1.70
C ILE A 128 3.46 -21.31 -2.75
N LYS A 129 3.64 -21.66 -4.03
CA LYS A 129 2.85 -21.11 -5.14
C LYS A 129 1.34 -21.38 -5.00
N ALA A 130 0.95 -22.53 -4.45
CA ALA A 130 -0.45 -22.85 -4.21
C ALA A 130 -1.02 -21.96 -3.09
N PHE A 131 -0.28 -21.78 -1.98
CA PHE A 131 -0.65 -20.86 -0.89
C PHE A 131 -0.76 -19.42 -1.38
N MET A 132 0.19 -18.97 -2.20
CA MET A 132 0.17 -17.65 -2.85
C MET A 132 -1.04 -17.45 -3.74
N THR A 133 -1.38 -18.47 -4.56
CA THR A 133 -2.57 -18.44 -5.41
C THR A 133 -3.86 -18.38 -4.58
N ALA A 134 -3.97 -19.22 -3.56
CA ALA A 134 -5.11 -19.24 -2.65
C ALA A 134 -5.26 -17.90 -1.92
N HIS A 135 -4.18 -17.36 -1.35
CA HIS A 135 -4.16 -16.05 -0.74
C HIS A 135 -4.66 -14.95 -1.69
N LYS A 136 -4.10 -14.85 -2.90
CA LYS A 136 -4.53 -13.83 -3.88
C LYS A 136 -6.03 -13.93 -4.17
N LYS A 137 -6.53 -15.15 -4.35
CA LYS A 137 -7.93 -15.43 -4.65
C LYS A 137 -8.86 -15.15 -3.46
N GLU A 138 -8.47 -15.52 -2.24
CA GLU A 138 -9.40 -15.66 -1.12
C GLU A 138 -9.16 -14.65 0.00
N ARG A 139 -7.91 -14.25 0.26
CA ARG A 139 -7.54 -13.51 1.49
C ARG A 139 -6.75 -12.22 1.29
N CYS A 140 -6.21 -11.97 0.10
CA CYS A 140 -5.40 -10.79 -0.17
C CYS A 140 -6.22 -9.52 0.03
N ILE A 141 -5.73 -8.60 0.87
CA ILE A 141 -6.32 -7.28 1.11
C ILE A 141 -6.10 -6.31 -0.06
N GLY A 142 -4.97 -6.44 -0.76
CA GLY A 142 -4.66 -5.71 -1.99
C GLY A 142 -5.30 -6.33 -3.24
N ALA A 143 -6.40 -7.07 -3.09
CA ALA A 143 -7.09 -7.71 -4.20
C ALA A 143 -7.87 -6.67 -5.03
N SER A 144 -8.03 -6.94 -6.32
CA SER A 144 -8.82 -6.06 -7.20
C SER A 144 -10.30 -6.04 -6.79
N LYS A 145 -11.01 -4.96 -7.14
CA LYS A 145 -12.48 -4.86 -6.96
C LYS A 145 -13.22 -6.08 -7.56
N THR A 146 -12.80 -6.52 -8.76
CA THR A 146 -13.35 -7.71 -9.42
C THR A 146 -13.14 -9.00 -8.62
N THR A 147 -11.99 -9.14 -7.96
CA THR A 147 -11.71 -10.29 -7.09
C THR A 147 -12.57 -10.24 -5.84
N ILE A 148 -12.71 -9.06 -5.21
CA ILE A 148 -13.56 -8.86 -4.03
C ILE A 148 -15.03 -9.17 -4.36
N GLN A 149 -15.56 -8.68 -5.47
CA GLN A 149 -16.91 -9.01 -5.95
C GLN A 149 -17.10 -10.52 -6.16
N ARG A 150 -16.10 -11.20 -6.74
CA ARG A 150 -16.12 -12.66 -6.89
C ARG A 150 -16.15 -13.37 -5.52
N ARG A 151 -15.46 -12.84 -4.51
CA ARG A 151 -15.52 -13.36 -3.14
C ARG A 151 -16.91 -13.22 -2.54
N HIS A 152 -17.57 -12.06 -2.69
CA HIS A 152 -18.96 -11.89 -2.24
C HIS A 152 -19.89 -12.92 -2.90
N ALA A 153 -19.82 -13.09 -4.22
CA ALA A 153 -20.65 -14.06 -4.93
C ALA A 153 -20.39 -15.50 -4.47
N GLU A 154 -19.13 -15.86 -4.22
CA GLU A 154 -18.76 -17.18 -3.74
C GLU A 154 -19.22 -17.43 -2.30
N VAL A 155 -19.12 -16.44 -1.42
CA VAL A 155 -19.64 -16.51 -0.05
C VAL A 155 -21.15 -16.75 -0.07
N ILE A 156 -21.91 -15.96 -0.82
CA ILE A 156 -23.37 -16.13 -0.96
C ILE A 156 -23.72 -17.54 -1.47
N ARG A 157 -22.98 -18.03 -2.48
CA ARG A 157 -23.18 -19.37 -3.04
C ARG A 157 -22.90 -20.47 -2.03
N LEU A 158 -21.82 -20.36 -1.25
CA LEU A 158 -21.42 -21.35 -0.26
C LEU A 158 -22.34 -21.36 0.95
N GLU A 159 -22.78 -20.18 1.41
CA GLU A 159 -23.78 -20.04 2.48
C GLU A 159 -25.12 -20.68 2.09
N GLY A 160 -25.57 -20.47 0.84
CA GLY A 160 -26.76 -21.13 0.30
C GLY A 160 -26.65 -22.66 0.23
N LEU A 161 -25.42 -23.19 0.22
CA LEU A 161 -25.13 -24.64 0.27
C LEU A 161 -24.81 -25.14 1.69
N MET A 162 -24.95 -24.29 2.71
CA MET A 162 -24.56 -24.56 4.10
C MET A 162 -23.10 -25.01 4.25
N ARG A 163 -22.19 -24.42 3.47
CA ARG A 163 -20.75 -24.70 3.50
C ARG A 163 -19.98 -23.57 4.19
N THR A 164 -18.84 -23.94 4.76
CA THR A 164 -17.97 -23.00 5.48
C THR A 164 -17.33 -21.97 4.56
N THR A 165 -17.36 -20.70 4.95
CA THR A 165 -16.80 -19.55 4.21
C THR A 165 -15.61 -18.87 4.90
N SER A 166 -15.20 -19.35 6.08
CA SER A 166 -14.13 -18.76 6.92
C SER A 166 -12.75 -18.64 6.25
N HIS A 167 -12.54 -19.34 5.14
CA HIS A 167 -11.31 -19.25 4.35
C HIS A 167 -11.29 -18.02 3.42
N ILE A 168 -12.45 -17.42 3.12
CA ILE A 168 -12.62 -16.27 2.23
C ILE A 168 -12.72 -14.98 3.06
N LEU A 169 -11.84 -14.01 2.79
CA LEU A 169 -11.90 -12.68 3.37
C LEU A 169 -12.67 -11.73 2.43
N VAL A 170 -13.78 -11.20 2.94
CA VAL A 170 -14.57 -10.15 2.32
C VAL A 170 -14.49 -8.90 3.21
N PRO A 171 -13.87 -7.80 2.76
CA PRO A 171 -13.89 -6.54 3.50
C PRO A 171 -15.33 -6.04 3.66
N GLY A 172 -15.64 -5.50 4.84
CA GLY A 172 -16.94 -4.87 5.14
C GLY A 172 -17.08 -3.49 4.52
#